data_AF-A0A2V9T1C9-F1
#
_entry.id   AF-A0A2V9T1C9-F1
#
_cell.length_a   1.000
_cell.length_b   1.000
_cell.length_c   1.000
_cell.angle_alpha   90.00
_cell.angle_beta   90.00
_cell.angle_gamma   90.00
#
_symmetry.space_group_name_H-M   'P 1'
#
loop_
_entity.id
_entity.type
_entity.pdbx_description
1 polymer ?
#
loop_
_entity_poly.entity_id
_entity_poly.type
_entity_poly.pdbx_seq_one_letter_code
_entity_poly.pdbx_strand_id
1 'polypeptide(L)'
;MGSIQMLAGAVDEKDPYTRGHSDRVTRYSMMIARELGQTEDFIEIVRISAQLHDVGKIGIEDRILKKPGALTPEEFDVMKTHTTKGANILRPVAQLKDMIPGIELHHESLDGRGYPRGLKGEEIPLLPRI
;
A
#
# COMPACT_ATOMS: atom_id res chain seq x y z
N MET A 1 17.51 -4.93 -3.24
CA MET A 1 16.86 -4.47 -1.99
C MET A 1 17.01 -2.97 -1.75
N GLY A 2 18.19 -2.36 -1.94
CA GLY A 2 18.40 -0.93 -1.63
C GLY A 2 17.45 0.05 -2.35
N SER A 3 17.04 -0.23 -3.59
CA SER A 3 16.11 0.63 -4.33
C SER A 3 14.67 0.65 -3.76
N ILE A 4 14.19 -0.48 -3.25
CA ILE A 4 12.85 -0.59 -2.62
C ILE A 4 12.81 0.21 -1.33
N GLN A 5 13.81 0.02 -0.47
CA GLN A 5 13.95 0.77 0.78
C GLN A 5 14.11 2.27 0.53
N MET A 6 14.82 2.65 -0.52
CA MET A 6 14.98 4.06 -0.90
C MET A 6 13.64 4.69 -1.33
N LEU A 7 12.81 3.97 -2.09
CA LEU A 7 11.47 4.45 -2.47
C LEU A 7 10.54 4.57 -1.26
N ALA A 8 10.51 3.55 -0.40
CA ALA A 8 9.73 3.59 0.84
C ALA A 8 10.19 4.76 1.73
N GLY A 9 11.50 4.92 1.92
CA GLY A 9 12.07 6.04 2.69
C GLY A 9 11.74 7.41 2.10
N ALA A 10 11.69 7.56 0.78
CA ALA A 10 11.30 8.81 0.14
C ALA A 10 9.83 9.17 0.40
N VAL A 11 8.95 8.17 0.51
CA VAL A 11 7.56 8.34 0.91
C VAL A 11 7.48 8.73 2.38
N ASP A 12 8.20 8.00 3.24
CA ASP A 12 8.29 8.25 4.68
C ASP A 12 8.75 9.69 4.99
N GLU A 13 9.67 10.23 4.19
CA GLU A 13 10.15 11.61 4.36
C GLU A 13 9.14 12.65 3.85
N LYS A 14 8.34 12.32 2.82
CA LYS A 14 7.28 13.21 2.30
C LYS A 14 6.08 13.26 3.25
N ASP A 15 5.78 12.17 3.95
CA ASP A 15 4.67 12.04 4.90
C ASP A 15 5.21 11.81 6.33
N PRO A 16 5.43 12.88 7.12
CA PRO A 16 6.08 12.79 8.43
C PRO A 16 5.42 11.83 9.43
N TYR A 17 4.14 11.46 9.24
CA TYR A 17 3.44 10.47 10.05
C TYR A 17 3.92 9.03 9.81
N THR A 18 4.60 8.78 8.69
CA THR A 18 4.93 7.42 8.22
C THR A 18 6.34 6.97 8.55
N ARG A 19 7.17 7.74 9.26
CA ARG A 19 8.54 7.28 9.62
C ARG A 19 8.51 5.94 10.36
N GLY A 20 9.02 4.90 9.72
CA GLY A 20 9.03 3.53 10.24
C GLY A 20 7.65 2.85 10.30
N HIS A 21 6.60 3.48 9.76
CA HIS A 21 5.28 2.87 9.54
C HIS A 21 5.38 1.72 8.56
N SER A 22 6.00 1.98 7.41
CA SER A 22 6.20 1.00 6.35
C SER A 22 6.92 -0.25 6.88
N ASP A 23 7.93 -0.08 7.74
CA ASP A 23 8.64 -1.19 8.39
C ASP A 23 7.76 -1.99 9.37
N ARG A 24 6.94 -1.30 10.18
CA ARG A 24 6.02 -1.97 11.12
C ARG A 24 4.94 -2.75 10.39
N VAL A 25 4.30 -2.14 9.38
CA VAL A 25 3.30 -2.81 8.53
C VAL A 25 3.93 -4.04 7.87
N THR A 26 5.10 -3.89 7.25
CA THR A 26 5.85 -5.00 6.64
C THR A 26 6.06 -6.14 7.62
N ARG A 27 6.53 -5.84 8.83
CA ARG A 27 6.76 -6.86 9.87
C ARG A 27 5.47 -7.59 10.24
N TYR A 28 4.38 -6.87 10.49
CA TYR A 28 3.11 -7.48 10.88
C TYR A 28 2.50 -8.31 9.76
N SER A 29 2.48 -7.81 8.52
CA SER A 29 1.97 -8.55 7.37
C SER A 29 2.76 -9.84 7.11
N MET A 30 4.09 -9.83 7.27
CA MET A 30 4.89 -11.06 7.20
C MET A 30 4.56 -12.05 8.33
N MET A 31 4.34 -11.58 9.56
CA MET A 31 3.95 -12.44 10.68
C MET A 31 2.58 -13.08 10.44
N ILE A 32 1.61 -12.32 9.93
CA ILE A 32 0.28 -12.80 9.56
C ILE A 32 0.38 -13.85 8.45
N ALA A 33 1.13 -13.57 7.38
CA ALA A 33 1.32 -14.51 6.28
C ALA A 33 1.94 -15.85 6.75
N ARG A 34 2.91 -15.78 7.68
CA ARG A 34 3.51 -16.97 8.30
C ARG A 34 2.50 -17.76 9.12
N GLU A 35 1.70 -17.08 9.95
CA GLU A 35 0.66 -17.73 10.76
C GLU A 35 -0.43 -18.39 9.90
N LEU A 36 -0.71 -17.80 8.73
CA LEU A 36 -1.62 -18.38 7.72
C LEU A 36 -1.00 -19.53 6.92
N GLY A 37 0.21 -19.99 7.27
CA GLY A 37 0.87 -21.13 6.62
C GLY A 37 1.30 -20.88 5.17
N GLN A 38 1.50 -19.61 4.78
CA GLN A 38 1.92 -19.27 3.42
C GLN A 38 3.39 -19.65 3.15
N THR A 39 3.74 -19.81 1.87
CA THR A 39 5.10 -20.13 1.44
C THR A 39 6.05 -18.94 1.62
N GLU A 40 7.35 -19.21 1.74
CA GLU A 40 8.37 -18.13 1.80
C GLU A 40 8.31 -17.21 0.57
N ASP A 41 8.03 -17.76 -0.62
CA ASP A 41 7.86 -16.95 -1.84
C ASP A 41 6.69 -15.96 -1.72
N PHE A 42 5.55 -16.40 -1.15
CA PHE A 42 4.42 -15.51 -0.91
C PHE A 42 4.71 -14.50 0.20
N ILE A 43 5.41 -14.91 1.27
CA ILE A 43 5.83 -14.01 2.34
C ILE A 43 6.76 -12.91 1.80
N GLU A 44 7.60 -13.22 0.82
CA GLU A 44 8.45 -12.22 0.14
C GLU A 44 7.62 -11.26 -0.72
N ILE A 45 6.57 -11.73 -1.39
CA ILE A 45 5.61 -10.87 -2.10
C ILE A 45 4.90 -9.93 -1.10
N VAL A 46 4.44 -10.45 0.05
CA VAL A 46 3.83 -9.66 1.13
C VAL A 46 4.82 -8.60 1.62
N ARG A 47 6.07 -8.99 1.89
CA ARG A 47 7.10 -8.09 2.38
C ARG A 47 7.30 -6.90 1.43
N ILE A 48 7.46 -7.16 0.14
CA ILE A 48 7.71 -6.10 -0.84
C ILE A 48 6.46 -5.24 -1.06
N SER A 49 5.27 -5.86 -1.09
CA SER A 49 3.99 -5.14 -1.23
C SER A 49 3.76 -4.18 -0.07
N ALA A 50 3.95 -4.66 1.17
CA ALA A 50 3.81 -3.87 2.38
C ALA A 50 4.84 -2.73 2.47
N GLN A 51 6.07 -2.94 2.01
CA GLN A 51 7.08 -1.86 1.95
C GLN A 51 6.70 -0.75 0.97
N LEU A 52 5.96 -1.06 -0.09
CA LEU A 52 5.65 -0.15 -1.18
C LEU A 52 4.18 0.32 -1.22
N HIS A 53 3.34 -0.12 -0.27
CA HIS A 53 1.88 0.11 -0.31
C HIS A 53 1.52 1.58 -0.51
N ASP A 54 2.29 2.48 0.12
CA ASP A 54 2.05 3.92 0.14
C ASP A 54 2.84 4.70 -0.92
N VAL A 55 3.57 4.04 -1.84
CA VAL A 55 4.46 4.72 -2.81
C VAL A 55 3.74 5.75 -3.68
N GLY A 56 2.45 5.56 -3.93
CA GLY A 56 1.65 6.51 -4.70
C GLY A 56 1.40 7.85 -4.00
N LYS A 57 1.69 7.98 -2.69
CA LYS A 57 1.64 9.26 -1.98
C LYS A 57 2.61 10.30 -2.55
N ILE A 58 3.65 9.87 -3.27
CA ILE A 58 4.53 10.77 -4.05
C ILE A 58 3.71 11.64 -5.02
N GLY A 59 2.65 11.08 -5.61
CA GLY A 59 1.76 11.76 -6.54
C GLY A 59 0.59 12.52 -5.90
N ILE A 60 0.59 12.68 -4.57
CA ILE A 60 -0.41 13.47 -3.82
C ILE A 60 0.17 14.84 -3.49
N GLU A 61 -0.65 15.89 -3.66
CA GLU A 61 -0.27 17.27 -3.37
C GLU A 61 -0.02 17.46 -1.86
N ASP A 62 1.05 18.19 -1.52
CA ASP A 62 1.44 18.43 -0.12
C ASP A 62 0.34 19.09 0.71
N ARG A 63 -0.48 19.98 0.12
CA ARG A 63 -1.60 20.62 0.83
C ARG A 63 -2.68 19.65 1.28
N ILE A 64 -2.82 18.50 0.59
CA ILE A 64 -3.76 17.42 0.96
C ILE A 64 -3.05 16.44 1.88
N LEU A 65 -1.85 15.97 1.49
CA LEU A 65 -1.09 14.99 2.25
C LEU A 65 -0.73 15.46 3.66
N LYS A 66 -0.36 16.74 3.81
CA LYS A 66 0.12 17.33 5.06
C LYS A 66 -0.93 18.22 5.74
N LYS A 67 -2.21 18.13 5.34
CA LYS A 67 -3.27 18.99 5.89
C LYS A 67 -3.39 18.77 7.40
N PRO A 68 -3.28 19.82 8.23
CA PRO A 68 -3.53 19.69 9.66
C PRO A 68 -5.05 19.60 9.89
N GLY A 69 -5.57 18.39 10.08
CA GLY A 69 -6.98 18.13 10.37
C GLY A 69 -7.64 17.18 9.39
N ALA A 70 -8.98 17.09 9.45
CA ALA A 70 -9.73 16.22 8.56
C ALA A 70 -9.69 16.75 7.11
N LEU A 71 -9.59 15.81 6.16
CA LEU A 71 -9.77 16.09 4.75
C LEU A 71 -11.25 16.36 4.45
N THR A 72 -11.53 17.25 3.50
CA THR A 72 -12.88 17.32 2.91
C THR A 72 -13.15 16.06 2.08
N PRO A 73 -14.42 15.75 1.73
CA PRO A 73 -14.73 14.61 0.87
C PRO A 73 -13.93 14.62 -0.45
N GLU A 74 -13.78 15.79 -1.07
CA GLU A 74 -13.06 15.96 -2.34
C GLU A 74 -11.54 15.76 -2.17
N GLU A 75 -10.97 16.27 -1.08
CA GLU A 75 -9.56 16.03 -0.74
C GLU A 75 -9.30 14.56 -0.42
N PHE A 76 -10.25 13.90 0.25
CA PHE A 76 -10.17 12.47 0.53
C PHE A 76 -10.28 11.65 -0.77
N ASP A 77 -11.12 12.06 -1.73
CA ASP A 77 -11.16 11.46 -3.06
C ASP A 77 -9.81 11.51 -3.77
N VAL A 78 -9.10 12.64 -3.67
CA VAL A 78 -7.73 12.74 -4.19
C VAL A 78 -6.78 11.84 -3.39
N MET A 79 -6.86 11.82 -2.06
CA MET A 79 -6.02 10.97 -1.21
C MET A 79 -6.15 9.49 -1.58
N LYS A 80 -7.38 8.99 -1.81
CA LYS A 80 -7.65 7.59 -2.20
C LYS A 80 -6.88 7.16 -3.45
N THR A 81 -6.57 8.09 -4.36
CA THR A 81 -5.83 7.79 -5.60
C THR A 81 -4.39 7.34 -5.39
N HIS A 82 -3.81 7.47 -4.18
CA HIS A 82 -2.45 6.98 -3.94
C HIS A 82 -2.33 5.47 -4.21
N THR A 83 -3.37 4.69 -3.96
CA THR A 83 -3.42 3.25 -4.27
C THR A 83 -3.16 2.96 -5.75
N THR A 84 -3.95 3.57 -6.64
CA THR A 84 -3.86 3.37 -8.09
C THR A 84 -2.63 4.06 -8.68
N LYS A 85 -2.23 5.22 -8.15
CA LYS A 85 -0.97 5.88 -8.52
C LYS A 85 0.24 5.00 -8.18
N GLY A 86 0.27 4.39 -7.00
CA GLY A 86 1.34 3.49 -6.58
C GLY A 86 1.45 2.27 -7.49
N ALA A 87 0.31 1.64 -7.78
CA ALA A 87 0.23 0.56 -8.76
C ALA A 87 0.76 0.99 -10.15
N ASN A 88 0.36 2.17 -10.64
CA ASN A 88 0.79 2.68 -11.94
C ASN A 88 2.29 3.01 -11.99
N ILE A 89 2.87 3.53 -10.89
CA ILE A 89 4.32 3.80 -10.78
C ILE A 89 5.12 2.49 -10.92
N LEU A 90 4.63 1.41 -10.33
CA LEU A 90 5.37 0.15 -10.24
C LEU A 90 5.10 -0.82 -11.39
N ARG A 91 3.95 -0.71 -12.08
CA ARG A 91 3.53 -1.59 -13.19
C ARG A 91 4.58 -1.74 -14.31
N PRO A 92 5.40 -0.74 -14.67
CA PRO A 92 6.47 -0.92 -15.67
C PRO A 92 7.59 -1.90 -15.25
N VAL A 93 7.74 -2.19 -13.96
CA VAL A 93 8.78 -3.09 -13.44
C VAL A 93 8.21 -4.51 -13.38
N ALA A 94 8.56 -5.34 -14.36
CA ALA A 94 8.00 -6.70 -14.50
C ALA A 94 8.16 -7.56 -13.23
N GLN A 95 9.26 -7.40 -12.50
CA GLN A 95 9.55 -8.14 -11.27
C GLN A 95 8.63 -7.77 -10.09
N LEU A 96 7.90 -6.66 -10.18
CA LEU A 96 6.98 -6.19 -9.14
C LEU A 96 5.52 -6.55 -9.43
N LYS A 97 5.24 -7.24 -10.53
CA LYS A 97 3.88 -7.54 -10.99
C LYS A 97 3.02 -8.20 -9.91
N ASP A 98 3.58 -9.16 -9.18
CA ASP A 98 2.83 -9.95 -8.19
C ASP A 98 2.58 -9.17 -6.89
N MET A 99 3.28 -8.05 -6.69
CA MET A 99 3.12 -7.15 -5.54
C MET A 99 2.00 -6.12 -5.77
N ILE A 100 1.67 -5.83 -7.04
CA ILE A 100 0.71 -4.79 -7.42
C ILE A 100 -0.63 -4.93 -6.70
N PRO A 101 -1.25 -6.12 -6.55
CA PRO A 101 -2.52 -6.23 -5.84
C PRO A 101 -2.43 -5.76 -4.38
N GLY A 102 -1.32 -6.01 -3.69
CA GLY A 102 -1.08 -5.55 -2.32
C GLY A 102 -0.80 -4.05 -2.20
N ILE A 103 -0.59 -3.35 -3.31
CA ILE A 103 -0.44 -1.90 -3.37
C ILE A 103 -1.74 -1.24 -3.82
N GLU A 104 -2.39 -1.77 -4.85
CA GLU A 104 -3.58 -1.18 -5.45
C GLU A 104 -4.83 -1.36 -4.57
N LEU A 105 -4.93 -2.47 -3.83
CA LEU A 105 -6.17 -2.89 -3.18
C LEU A 105 -6.09 -2.91 -1.64
N HIS A 106 -5.01 -2.38 -1.04
CA HIS A 106 -4.79 -2.47 0.41
C HIS A 106 -5.79 -1.65 1.26
N HIS A 107 -6.65 -0.87 0.62
CA HIS A 107 -7.76 -0.14 1.23
C HIS A 107 -9.14 -0.70 0.84
N GLU A 108 -9.19 -1.87 0.19
CA GLU A 108 -10.43 -2.61 0.06
C GLU A 108 -10.89 -3.12 1.43
N SER A 109 -12.21 -3.23 1.61
CA SER A 109 -12.81 -3.63 2.88
C SER A 109 -13.72 -4.83 2.64
N LEU A 110 -13.72 -5.79 3.58
CA LEU A 110 -14.51 -7.03 3.46
C LEU A 110 -16.01 -6.79 3.26
N ASP A 111 -16.52 -5.62 3.67
CA ASP A 111 -17.91 -5.21 3.50
C ASP A 111 -18.22 -4.47 2.19
N GLY A 112 -17.23 -4.24 1.33
CA GLY A 112 -17.36 -3.55 0.04
C GLY A 112 -17.34 -2.03 0.14
N ARG A 113 -17.12 -1.44 1.33
CA ARG A 113 -17.05 0.03 1.50
C ARG A 113 -15.64 0.61 1.26
N GLY A 114 -14.70 -0.25 0.84
CA GLY A 114 -13.32 0.12 0.54
C GLY A 114 -13.16 0.78 -0.83
N TYR A 115 -11.91 0.98 -1.21
CA TYR A 115 -11.51 1.57 -2.49
C TYR A 115 -10.21 0.91 -2.99
N PRO A 116 -9.88 0.99 -4.29
CA PRO A 116 -10.50 1.79 -5.36
C PRO A 116 -11.67 1.13 -6.12
N ARG A 117 -11.90 -0.17 -5.95
CA ARG A 117 -12.85 -0.96 -6.74
C ARG A 117 -14.11 -1.34 -5.97
N GLY A 118 -14.09 -1.28 -4.64
CA GLY A 118 -15.25 -1.63 -3.80
C GLY A 118 -15.51 -3.14 -3.78
N LEU A 119 -14.44 -3.93 -3.78
CA LEU A 119 -14.49 -5.39 -3.78
C LEU A 119 -15.01 -5.87 -2.41
N LYS A 120 -15.73 -7.00 -2.39
CA LYS A 120 -16.32 -7.55 -1.18
C LYS A 120 -15.83 -8.96 -0.87
N GLY A 121 -15.55 -9.23 0.40
CA GLY A 121 -15.20 -10.56 0.91
C GLY A 121 -14.06 -11.21 0.12
N GLU A 122 -14.35 -12.32 -0.56
CA GLU A 122 -13.37 -13.12 -1.29
C GLU A 122 -13.01 -12.55 -2.68
N GLU A 123 -13.72 -11.52 -3.16
CA GLU A 123 -13.31 -10.79 -4.36
C GLU A 123 -11.98 -10.05 -4.13
N ILE A 124 -11.66 -9.76 -2.87
CA ILE A 124 -10.38 -9.18 -2.47
C ILE A 124 -9.33 -10.30 -2.43
N PRO A 125 -8.23 -10.21 -3.20
CA PRO A 125 -7.15 -11.19 -3.12
C PRO A 125 -6.61 -11.33 -1.70
N LEU A 126 -5.95 -12.46 -1.38
CA LEU A 126 -5.41 -12.66 -0.04
C LEU A 126 -4.35 -11.60 0.32
N LEU A 127 -3.48 -11.26 -0.63
CA LEU A 127 -2.36 -10.32 -0.43
C LEU A 127 -2.77 -8.97 0.20
N PRO A 128 -3.73 -8.19 -0.33
CA PRO A 128 -4.19 -6.93 0.29
C PRO A 128 -5.04 -7.10 1.57
N ARG A 129 -5.45 -8.32 1.94
CA ARG A 129 -6.11 -8.61 3.23
C ARG A 129 -5.12 -8.87 4.37
N ILE A 130 -3.86 -9.12 4.03
CA ILE A 130 -2.72 -9.33 4.95
C ILE A 130 -1.96 -8.01 5.12
#